data_AF-A0A914ZXJ4-F1
#
_entry.id   AF-A0A914ZXJ4-F1
#
_cell.length_a   1.000
_cell.length_b   1.000
_cell.length_c   1.000
_cell.angle_alpha   90.00
_cell.angle_beta   90.00
_cell.angle_gamma   90.00
#
_symmetry.space_group_name_H-M   'P 1'
#
loop_
_entity.id
_entity.type
_entity.pdbx_description
1 polymer ?
#
loop_
_entity_poly.entity_id
_entity_poly.type
_entity_poly.pdbx_seq_one_letter_code
_entity_poly.pdbx_strand_id
1 'polypeptide(L)'
;MMVTLLIWRGDEVQKDEDTEWKYSRSVIYAEYFDWHTALPPPFNIFFIAAVFIRQLAERCHEIILNYKGNGGPYKDVSKQIVVEEVSYQRLLAKLLRRSLLSDEYACRTAQKVDGEKCLEMLGIGADDG
;
A
#
# COMPACT_ATOMS: atom_id res chain seq x y z
N MET A 1 36.60 -12.71 15.44
CA MET A 1 35.34 -13.49 15.51
C MET A 1 34.12 -12.58 15.58
N MET A 2 33.92 -11.77 16.62
CA MET A 2 32.74 -10.89 16.69
C MET A 2 32.78 -9.72 15.69
N VAL A 3 33.95 -9.08 15.54
CA VAL A 3 34.13 -7.96 14.59
C VAL A 3 33.91 -8.41 13.14
N THR A 4 34.38 -9.60 12.78
CA THR A 4 34.19 -10.16 11.44
C THR A 4 32.74 -10.49 11.13
N LEU A 5 31.96 -10.96 12.13
CA LEU A 5 30.53 -11.18 11.99
C LEU A 5 29.75 -9.86 11.83
N LEU A 6 30.15 -8.82 12.56
CA LEU A 6 29.54 -7.48 12.44
C LEU A 6 29.82 -6.85 11.07
N ILE A 7 31.03 -7.01 10.53
CA ILE A 7 31.37 -6.52 9.19
C ILE A 7 30.53 -7.24 8.13
N TRP A 8 30.46 -8.57 8.20
CA TRP A 8 29.64 -9.37 7.28
C TRP A 8 28.16 -9.02 7.37
N ARG A 9 27.63 -8.89 8.59
CA ARG A 9 26.22 -8.56 8.77
C ARG A 9 25.91 -7.12 8.36
N GLY A 10 26.82 -6.19 8.63
CA GLY A 10 26.70 -4.79 8.24
C GLY A 10 26.64 -4.61 6.73
N ASP A 11 27.53 -5.28 5.98
CA ASP A 11 27.52 -5.26 4.51
C ASP A 11 26.22 -5.85 3.94
N GLU A 12 25.68 -6.88 4.59
CA GLU A 12 24.41 -7.47 4.18
C GLU A 12 23.19 -6.58 4.50
N VAL A 13 23.13 -5.95 5.69
CA VAL A 13 22.06 -4.99 6.04
C VAL A 13 22.10 -3.78 5.11
N GLN A 14 23.29 -3.29 4.77
CA GLN A 14 23.46 -2.07 4.00
C GLN A 14 22.88 -2.16 2.58
N LYS A 15 22.73 -3.37 2.02
CA LYS A 15 22.10 -3.59 0.71
C LYS A 15 20.62 -3.22 0.70
N ASP A 16 19.90 -3.47 1.80
CA ASP A 16 18.45 -3.29 1.91
C ASP A 16 18.03 -2.13 2.85
N GLU A 17 19.00 -1.39 3.40
CA GLU A 17 18.80 -0.38 4.43
C GLU A 17 17.69 0.64 4.09
N ASP A 18 17.71 1.20 2.88
CA ASP A 18 16.73 2.21 2.46
C ASP A 18 15.31 1.61 2.32
N THR A 19 15.20 0.36 1.87
CA THR A 19 13.92 -0.34 1.74
C THR A 19 13.34 -0.65 3.12
N GLU A 20 14.14 -1.18 4.03
CA GLU A 20 13.72 -1.46 5.41
C GLU A 20 13.33 -0.17 6.14
N TRP A 21 14.13 0.89 6.01
CA TRP A 21 13.82 2.19 6.61
C TRP A 21 12.49 2.75 6.10
N LYS A 22 12.25 2.72 4.79
CA LYS A 22 10.99 3.18 4.19
C LYS A 22 9.80 2.33 4.64
N TYR A 23 9.98 1.01 4.72
CA TYR A 23 8.94 0.10 5.21
C TYR A 23 8.58 0.42 6.66
N SER A 24 9.56 0.44 7.57
CA SER A 24 9.32 0.75 8.99
C SER A 24 8.67 2.12 9.18
N ARG A 25 9.13 3.14 8.44
CA ARG A 25 8.54 4.48 8.49
C ARG A 25 7.08 4.48 8.03
N SER A 26 6.75 3.76 6.97
CA SER A 26 5.37 3.67 6.47
C SER A 26 4.44 2.99 7.47
N VAL A 27 4.91 1.95 8.17
CA VAL A 27 4.15 1.26 9.22
C VAL A 27 3.90 2.20 10.40
N ILE A 28 4.94 2.89 10.88
CA ILE A 28 4.80 3.86 11.97
C ILE A 28 3.80 4.95 11.59
N TYR A 29 3.88 5.50 10.38
CA TYR A 29 2.95 6.54 9.95
C TYR A 29 1.52 6.01 9.81
N ALA A 30 1.33 4.78 9.33
CA ALA A 30 0.02 4.15 9.25
C ALA A 30 -0.67 4.05 10.63
N GLU A 31 0.09 3.79 11.69
CA GLU A 31 -0.44 3.76 13.07
C GLU A 31 -0.97 5.13 13.54
N TYR A 32 -0.38 6.23 13.06
CA TYR A 32 -0.82 7.59 13.40
C TYR A 32 -1.91 8.15 12.49
N PHE A 33 -2.27 7.44 11.40
CA PHE A 33 -3.41 7.84 10.57
C PHE A 33 -4.76 7.52 11.21
N ASP A 34 -4.79 6.56 12.14
CA ASP A 34 -6.02 6.20 12.83
C ASP A 34 -6.38 7.23 13.91
N TRP A 35 -7.67 7.57 14.01
CA TRP A 35 -8.17 8.57 14.95
C TRP A 35 -7.98 8.16 16.43
N HIS A 36 -7.80 6.87 16.67
CA HIS A 36 -7.64 6.29 18.01
C HIS A 36 -6.27 6.56 18.64
N THR A 37 -5.26 6.97 17.85
CA THR A 37 -3.90 7.27 18.32
C THR A 37 -3.62 8.78 18.43
N ALA A 38 -4.63 9.63 18.19
CA ALA A 38 -4.49 11.09 18.21
C ALA A 38 -4.17 11.67 19.60
N LEU A 39 -4.39 10.91 20.67
CA LEU A 39 -4.14 11.35 22.04
C LEU A 39 -2.94 10.59 22.63
N PRO A 40 -1.97 11.29 23.22
CA PRO A 40 -0.86 10.62 23.86
C PRO A 40 -1.35 9.85 25.09
N PRO A 41 -0.60 8.83 25.56
CA PRO A 41 -1.01 7.89 26.61
C PRO A 41 -1.70 8.50 27.85
N PRO A 42 -1.27 9.65 28.42
CA PRO A 42 -1.96 10.23 29.58
C PRO A 42 -3.37 10.75 29.28
N PHE A 43 -3.67 11.21 28.06
CA PHE A 43 -4.98 11.77 27.71
C PHE A 43 -5.95 10.72 27.13
N ASN A 44 -5.49 9.49 26.87
CA ASN A 44 -6.31 8.41 26.33
C ASN A 44 -7.50 8.05 27.25
N ILE A 45 -7.38 8.27 28.55
CA ILE A 45 -8.45 7.97 29.53
C ILE A 45 -9.70 8.82 29.26
N PHE A 46 -9.54 10.10 28.88
CA PHE A 46 -10.66 10.97 28.54
C PHE A 46 -11.38 10.51 27.28
N PHE A 47 -10.62 10.00 26.30
CA PHE A 47 -11.19 9.44 25.08
C PHE A 47 -11.98 8.17 25.36
N ILE A 48 -11.44 7.25 26.16
CA ILE A 48 -12.13 6.03 26.58
C ILE A 48 -13.43 6.37 27.31
N ALA A 49 -13.41 7.35 28.22
CA ALA A 49 -14.60 7.81 28.92
C ALA A 49 -15.65 8.42 27.97
N ALA A 50 -15.22 9.26 27.03
CA ALA A 50 -16.10 9.88 26.04
C ALA A 50 -16.75 8.84 25.11
N VAL A 51 -15.97 7.86 24.64
CA VAL A 51 -16.48 6.75 23.82
C VAL A 51 -17.49 5.91 24.59
N PHE A 52 -17.21 5.63 25.88
CA PHE A 52 -18.13 4.86 26.73
C PHE A 52 -19.47 5.58 26.91
N ILE A 53 -19.44 6.90 27.17
CA ILE A 53 -20.65 7.73 27.27
C ILE A 53 -21.42 7.75 25.96
N ARG A 54 -20.71 7.90 24.81
CA ARG A 54 -21.34 7.88 23.49
C ARG A 54 -22.04 6.55 23.21
N GLN A 55 -21.37 5.43 23.48
CA GLN A 55 -21.94 4.09 23.29
C GLN A 55 -23.18 3.86 24.17
N LEU A 56 -23.16 4.34 25.42
CA LEU A 56 -24.33 4.32 26.29
C LEU A 56 -25.49 5.15 25.73
N ALA A 57 -25.21 6.36 25.24
CA ALA A 57 -26.22 7.23 24.64
C ALA A 57 -26.81 6.62 23.35
N GLU A 58 -25.98 6.04 22.49
CA GLU A 58 -26.40 5.34 21.27
C GLU A 58 -27.25 4.11 21.60
N ARG A 59 -26.87 3.30 22.59
CA ARG A 59 -27.67 2.16 23.07
C ARG A 59 -29.05 2.60 23.58
N CYS A 60 -29.10 3.69 24.35
CA CYS A 60 -30.37 4.26 24.81
C CYS A 60 -31.21 4.79 23.63
N HIS A 61 -30.57 5.44 22.65
CA HIS A 61 -31.24 5.97 21.47
C HIS A 61 -31.75 4.88 20.52
N GLU A 62 -31.01 3.79 20.34
CA GLU A 62 -31.44 2.61 19.57
C GLU A 62 -32.63 1.91 20.21
N ILE A 63 -32.68 1.82 21.54
CA ILE A 63 -33.85 1.28 22.25
C ILE A 63 -35.09 2.16 21.97
N ILE A 64 -34.92 3.49 21.92
CA ILE A 64 -36.00 4.46 21.64
C ILE A 64 -36.42 4.43 20.16
N LEU A 65 -35.47 4.32 19.22
CA LEU A 65 -35.74 4.30 17.78
C LEU A 65 -36.29 2.95 17.28
N ASN A 66 -35.86 1.82 17.85
CA ASN A 66 -36.46 0.52 17.55
C ASN A 66 -37.95 0.49 17.89
N TYR A 67 -38.37 1.25 18.90
CA TYR A 67 -39.80 1.45 19.20
C TYR A 67 -40.54 2.29 18.15
N LYS A 68 -39.81 3.09 17.34
CA LYS A 68 -40.38 4.07 16.40
C LYS A 68 -40.32 3.64 14.93
N GLY A 69 -39.83 2.43 14.62
CA GLY A 69 -40.00 1.75 13.34
C GLY A 69 -39.42 2.43 12.10
N ASN A 70 -38.49 3.38 12.24
CA ASN A 70 -37.90 4.06 11.08
C ASN A 70 -36.61 3.37 10.64
N GLY A 71 -36.63 2.83 9.41
CA GLY A 71 -35.47 2.27 8.74
C GLY A 71 -34.34 3.30 8.64
N GLY A 72 -33.21 2.98 9.28
CA GLY A 72 -32.08 3.89 9.45
C GLY A 72 -31.26 4.19 8.18
N PRO A 73 -30.19 5.00 8.31
CA PRO A 73 -29.38 5.55 7.22
C PRO A 73 -28.54 4.53 6.42
N TYR A 74 -28.72 3.23 6.64
CA TYR A 74 -27.86 2.16 6.14
C TYR A 74 -27.93 1.96 4.61
N LYS A 75 -28.99 2.45 3.94
CA LYS A 75 -29.21 2.20 2.50
C LYS A 75 -28.31 3.02 1.56
N ASP A 76 -27.74 4.13 2.02
CA ASP A 76 -26.93 5.01 1.16
C ASP A 76 -25.45 4.58 1.11
N VAL A 77 -24.93 4.13 2.26
CA VAL A 77 -23.54 3.63 2.40
C VAL A 77 -23.26 2.45 1.47
N SER A 78 -24.23 1.54 1.31
CA SER A 78 -24.09 0.38 0.42
C SER A 78 -23.85 0.77 -1.04
N LYS A 79 -24.44 1.86 -1.52
CA LYS A 79 -24.26 2.30 -2.90
C LYS A 79 -22.87 2.87 -3.14
N GLN A 80 -22.34 3.60 -2.17
CA GLN A 80 -21.02 4.21 -2.26
C GLN A 80 -19.90 3.17 -2.28
N ILE A 81 -20.01 2.13 -1.44
CA ILE A 81 -19.05 1.02 -1.39
C ILE A 81 -18.96 0.30 -2.74
N VAL A 82 -20.11 0.01 -3.36
CA VAL A 82 -20.15 -0.70 -4.66
C VAL A 82 -19.48 0.13 -5.77
N VAL A 83 -19.65 1.46 -5.77
CA VAL A 83 -19.02 2.35 -6.76
C VAL A 83 -17.50 2.40 -6.58
N GLU A 84 -17.02 2.44 -5.35
CA GLU A 84 -15.59 2.45 -5.03
C GLU A 84 -14.91 1.14 -5.43
N GLU A 85 -15.54 0.00 -5.13
CA GLU A 85 -15.01 -1.33 -5.47
C GLU A 85 -14.87 -1.51 -6.98
N VAL A 86 -15.89 -1.15 -7.77
CA VAL A 86 -15.82 -1.21 -9.24
C VAL A 86 -14.73 -0.29 -9.79
N SER A 87 -14.53 0.87 -9.16
CA SER A 87 -13.48 1.83 -9.57
C SER A 87 -12.09 1.28 -9.30
N TYR A 88 -11.88 0.67 -8.14
CA TYR A 88 -10.63 0.01 -7.77
C TYR A 88 -10.30 -1.15 -8.72
N GLN A 89 -11.26 -2.02 -9.02
CA GLN A 89 -11.06 -3.15 -9.93
C GLN A 89 -10.63 -2.70 -11.34
N ARG A 90 -11.23 -1.61 -11.85
CA ARG A 90 -10.83 -1.02 -13.13
C ARG A 90 -9.40 -0.48 -13.10
N LEU A 91 -9.00 0.16 -12.00
CA LEU A 91 -7.65 0.67 -11.83
C LEU A 91 -6.64 -0.49 -11.79
N LEU A 92 -6.93 -1.53 -11.01
CA LEU A 92 -6.09 -2.72 -10.88
C LEU A 92 -5.86 -3.40 -12.24
N ALA A 93 -6.93 -3.63 -13.00
CA ALA A 93 -6.83 -4.21 -14.34
C ALA A 93 -5.97 -3.35 -15.29
N LYS A 94 -6.04 -2.02 -15.17
CA LYS A 94 -5.22 -1.10 -15.98
C LYS A 94 -3.75 -1.13 -15.58
N LEU A 95 -3.44 -1.21 -14.28
CA LEU A 95 -2.07 -1.30 -13.78
C LEU A 95 -1.41 -2.62 -14.20
N LEU A 96 -2.11 -3.75 -14.03
CA LEU A 96 -1.62 -5.06 -14.43
C LEU A 96 -1.34 -5.16 -15.93
N ARG A 97 -2.23 -4.60 -16.76
CA ARG A 97 -1.96 -4.55 -18.21
C ARG A 97 -0.69 -3.76 -18.54
N ARG A 98 -0.45 -2.66 -17.82
CA ARG A 98 0.75 -1.84 -18.01
C ARG A 98 2.02 -2.56 -17.57
N SER A 99 1.99 -3.27 -16.44
CA SER A 99 3.16 -4.03 -15.98
C SER A 99 3.50 -5.16 -16.95
N LEU A 100 2.49 -5.92 -17.41
CA LEU A 100 2.71 -6.98 -18.40
C LEU A 100 3.31 -6.47 -19.71
N LEU A 101 2.76 -5.36 -20.23
CA LEU A 101 3.32 -4.74 -21.43
C LEU A 101 4.75 -4.24 -21.18
N SER A 102 5.01 -3.61 -20.04
CA SER A 102 6.35 -3.14 -19.68
C SER A 102 7.38 -4.28 -19.66
N ASP A 103 7.01 -5.43 -19.10
CA ASP A 103 7.89 -6.61 -19.06
C ASP A 103 8.16 -7.15 -20.46
N GLU A 104 7.13 -7.20 -21.32
CA GLU A 104 7.28 -7.60 -22.72
C GLU A 104 8.21 -6.65 -23.48
N TYR A 105 8.05 -5.33 -23.29
CA TYR A 105 8.93 -4.32 -23.88
C TYR A 105 10.37 -4.45 -23.39
N ALA A 106 10.58 -4.69 -22.09
CA ALA A 106 11.91 -4.89 -21.52
C ALA A 106 12.61 -6.11 -22.13
N CYS A 107 11.93 -7.26 -22.19
CA CYS A 107 12.43 -8.48 -22.83
C CYS A 107 12.78 -8.24 -24.30
N ARG A 108 11.88 -7.60 -25.05
CA ARG A 108 12.09 -7.31 -26.48
C ARG A 108 13.25 -6.35 -26.71
N THR A 109 13.49 -5.42 -25.79
CA THR A 109 14.60 -4.47 -25.88
C THR A 109 15.92 -5.15 -25.56
N ALA A 110 15.98 -5.99 -24.52
CA ALA A 110 17.15 -6.80 -24.20
C ALA A 110 17.56 -7.69 -25.39
N GLN A 111 16.59 -8.38 -26.01
CA GLN A 111 16.85 -9.19 -27.21
C GLN A 111 17.41 -8.40 -28.39
N LYS A 112 16.94 -7.16 -28.61
CA LYS A 112 17.47 -6.30 -29.67
C LYS A 112 18.92 -5.90 -29.39
N VAL A 113 19.21 -5.48 -28.17
CA VAL A 113 20.56 -5.10 -27.74
C VAL A 113 21.52 -6.30 -27.88
N ASP A 114 21.09 -7.49 -27.47
CA ASP A 114 21.89 -8.71 -27.64
C ASP A 114 22.10 -9.05 -29.12
N GLY A 115 21.08 -8.85 -29.97
CA GLY A 115 21.16 -9.04 -31.42
C GLY A 115 22.14 -8.07 -32.09
N GLU A 116 22.07 -6.78 -31.75
CA GLU A 116 23.00 -5.74 -32.24
C GLU A 116 24.44 -6.07 -31.82
N LYS A 117 24.65 -6.47 -30.57
CA LYS A 117 25.96 -6.89 -30.07
C LYS A 117 26.51 -8.13 -30.78
N CYS A 118 25.65 -9.08 -31.15
CA CYS A 118 26.05 -10.24 -31.95
C CYS A 118 26.47 -9.85 -33.38
N LEU A 119 25.75 -8.91 -33.99
CA LEU A 119 26.09 -8.39 -35.33
C LEU A 119 27.41 -7.63 -35.33
N GLU A 120 27.67 -6.82 -34.31
CA GLU A 120 28.97 -6.16 -34.09
C GLU A 120 30.11 -7.18 -33.94
N MET A 121 29.89 -8.24 -33.16
CA MET A 121 30.89 -9.32 -32.99
C MET A 121 31.15 -10.13 -34.27
N LEU A 122 30.15 -10.25 -35.14
CA LEU A 122 30.27 -10.95 -36.43
C LEU A 122 30.94 -10.10 -37.52
N GLY A 123 31.34 -8.85 -37.20
CA GLY A 123 32.01 -7.97 -38.15
C GLY A 123 31.12 -7.53 -39.31
N ILE A 124 29.80 -7.74 -39.23
CA ILE A 124 28.82 -7.18 -40.16
C ILE A 124 28.46 -5.79 -39.63
N GLY A 125 29.47 -4.94 -39.51
CA GLY A 125 29.23 -3.50 -39.48
C GLY A 125 28.69 -3.12 -40.85
N ALA A 126 27.63 -2.31 -40.87
CA ALA A 126 27.15 -1.68 -42.09
C ALA A 126 28.29 -0.87 -42.71
N ASP A 127 29.03 -1.50 -43.61
CA ASP A 127 29.64 -0.80 -44.73
C ASP A 127 28.51 -0.58 -45.74
N ASP A 128 28.46 0.65 -46.27
CA ASP A 128 27.83 1.09 -47.52
C ASP A 128 26.87 2.28 -47.37
N GLY A 129 27.38 3.48 -47.71
CA GLY A 129 26.67 4.50 -48.50
C GLY A 129 26.15 5.74 -47.81
#